data_AF-A0AB37S2A0-F1
#
_entry.id   AF-A0AB37S2A0-F1
#
_cell.length_a   1.000
_cell.length_b   1.000
_cell.length_c   1.000
_cell.angle_alpha   90.00
_cell.angle_beta   90.00
_cell.angle_gamma   90.00
#
_symmetry.space_group_name_H-M   'P 1'
#
loop_
_entity.id
_entity.type
_entity.pdbx_description
1 polymer ?
#
loop_
_entity_poly.entity_id
_entity_poly.type
_entity_poly.pdbx_seq_one_letter_code
_entity_poly.pdbx_strand_id
1 'polypeptide(L)'
;ATVEYSTDGGHTWNTSFNAVEGLNDVQVRQTDIAGNTSDSTSFSFTLDTSAAAPGVALTTDSGSSASDHITNVGTLNLTGIETGATVEYSIDGGHTWNTSFSATEGLNDVQVRQTDIAGNTSDPTSFSFTLDTSAAAPGVALTTDSGSSASDHVTNVGTLNLTGVETGATVEYSTDGGHTWNTSFNAVEGLNDV
;
A
#
# COMPACT_ATOMS: atom_id res chain seq x y z
N ALA A 1 3.06 -56.62 12.89
CA ALA A 1 3.51 -55.58 13.83
C ALA A 1 2.59 -54.39 13.67
N THR A 2 2.28 -53.70 14.76
CA THR A 2 1.38 -52.54 14.80
C THR A 2 2.15 -51.34 15.30
N VAL A 3 2.04 -50.20 14.62
CA VAL A 3 2.57 -48.92 15.10
C VAL A 3 1.46 -48.21 15.85
N GLU A 4 1.80 -47.66 17.01
CA GLU A 4 0.87 -46.92 17.86
C GLU A 4 1.43 -45.54 18.19
N TYR A 5 0.53 -44.58 18.34
CA TYR A 5 0.83 -43.18 18.60
C TYR A 5 0.13 -42.73 19.89
N SER A 6 0.80 -41.88 20.67
CA SER A 6 0.24 -41.21 21.84
C SER A 6 0.49 -39.71 21.75
N THR A 7 -0.50 -38.91 22.12
CA THR A 7 -0.40 -37.44 22.21
C THR A 7 -0.67 -36.93 23.63
N ASP A 8 -0.65 -37.83 24.61
CA ASP A 8 -0.96 -37.56 26.01
C ASP A 8 0.14 -38.07 26.95
N GLY A 9 1.39 -38.10 26.50
CA GLY A 9 2.52 -38.55 27.30
C GLY A 9 2.53 -40.06 27.57
N GLY A 10 1.94 -40.84 26.67
CA GLY A 10 1.96 -42.30 26.71
C GLY A 10 0.80 -42.93 27.47
N HIS A 11 -0.23 -42.16 27.85
CA HIS A 11 -1.39 -42.67 28.57
C HIS A 11 -2.33 -43.45 27.66
N THR A 12 -2.60 -42.94 26.45
CA THR A 12 -3.43 -43.63 25.45
C THR A 12 -2.67 -43.83 24.15
N TRP A 13 -2.98 -44.94 23.47
CA TRP A 13 -2.29 -45.38 22.26
C TRP A 13 -3.31 -45.70 21.17
N ASN A 14 -3.13 -45.08 20.01
CA ASN A 14 -4.00 -45.23 18.85
C ASN A 14 -3.20 -45.74 17.65
N THR A 15 -3.84 -46.47 16.74
CA THR A 15 -3.19 -46.97 15.50
C THR A 15 -3.13 -45.92 14.39
N SER A 16 -3.57 -44.70 14.67
CA SER A 16 -3.51 -43.55 13.77
C SER A 16 -3.15 -42.29 14.55
N PHE A 17 -2.55 -41.34 13.85
CA PHE A 17 -2.25 -40.00 14.33
C PHE A 17 -2.71 -39.00 13.27
N ASN A 18 -3.46 -37.98 13.69
CA ASN A 18 -3.80 -36.84 12.86
C ASN A 18 -3.16 -35.62 13.50
N ALA A 19 -2.28 -34.97 12.77
CA ALA A 19 -1.70 -33.71 13.21
C ALA A 19 -2.81 -32.66 13.29
N VAL A 20 -2.72 -31.79 14.29
CA VAL A 20 -3.60 -30.64 14.48
C VAL A 20 -2.81 -29.36 14.27
N GLU A 21 -3.49 -28.30 13.88
CA GLU A 21 -2.89 -26.97 13.79
C GLU A 21 -2.23 -26.59 15.14
N GLY A 22 -1.03 -26.01 15.07
CA GLY A 22 -0.20 -25.69 16.23
C GLY A 22 0.73 -26.83 16.68
N LEU A 23 1.09 -26.82 17.96
CA LEU A 23 2.05 -27.76 18.53
C LEU A 23 1.49 -29.19 18.61
N ASN A 24 2.24 -30.14 18.08
CA ASN A 24 1.99 -31.57 18.14
C ASN A 24 3.16 -32.26 18.86
N ASP A 25 2.90 -32.75 20.07
CA ASP A 25 3.80 -33.63 20.80
C ASP A 25 3.33 -35.08 20.66
N VAL A 26 4.08 -35.89 19.91
CA VAL A 26 3.72 -37.27 19.61
C VAL A 26 4.77 -38.24 20.12
N GLN A 27 4.32 -39.33 20.73
CA GLN A 27 5.13 -40.49 21.04
C GLN A 27 4.75 -41.65 20.13
N VAL A 28 5.75 -42.39 19.66
CA VAL A 28 5.57 -43.51 18.74
C VAL A 28 6.21 -44.77 19.33
N ARG A 29 5.47 -45.88 19.30
CA ARG A 29 5.97 -47.22 19.65
C ARG A 29 5.47 -48.25 18.64
N GLN A 30 6.02 -49.45 18.68
CA GLN A 30 5.51 -50.58 17.91
C GLN A 30 5.33 -51.84 18.75
N THR A 31 4.40 -52.68 18.35
CA THR A 31 4.22 -54.04 18.88
C THR A 31 4.46 -55.06 17.77
N ASP A 32 5.39 -55.99 17.94
CA ASP A 32 5.74 -56.99 16.92
C ASP A 32 4.66 -58.08 16.74
N ILE A 33 4.88 -59.04 15.84
CA ILE A 33 3.90 -60.14 15.59
C ILE A 33 3.82 -61.11 16.79
N ALA A 34 4.90 -61.22 17.58
CA ALA A 34 4.94 -62.06 18.77
C ALA A 34 4.31 -61.36 20.00
N GLY A 35 3.97 -60.08 19.90
CA GLY A 35 3.34 -59.29 20.97
C GLY A 35 4.32 -58.49 21.84
N ASN A 36 5.60 -58.37 21.45
CA ASN A 36 6.56 -57.53 22.18
C ASN A 36 6.39 -56.06 21.80
N THR A 37 6.16 -55.18 22.78
CA THR A 37 6.07 -53.73 22.60
C THR A 37 7.42 -53.06 22.83
N SER A 38 7.81 -52.14 21.95
CA SER A 38 9.05 -51.34 22.10
C SER A 38 8.89 -50.21 23.12
N ASP A 39 10.02 -49.65 23.56
CA ASP A 39 10.02 -48.31 24.15
C ASP A 39 9.49 -47.27 23.16
N SER A 40 8.93 -46.17 23.68
CA SER A 40 8.42 -45.07 22.86
C SER A 40 9.49 -44.03 22.53
N THR A 41 9.45 -43.47 21.33
CA THR A 41 10.24 -42.29 20.95
C THR A 41 9.34 -41.06 20.88
N SER A 42 9.76 -39.94 21.47
CA SER A 42 9.05 -38.65 21.39
C SER A 42 9.52 -37.82 20.20
N PHE A 43 8.59 -37.12 19.56
CA PHE A 43 8.84 -36.13 18.52
C PHE A 43 7.85 -34.98 18.65
N SER A 44 8.33 -33.74 18.50
CA SER A 44 7.52 -32.52 18.61
C SER A 44 7.65 -31.70 17.33
N PHE A 45 6.55 -31.17 16.81
CA PHE A 45 6.54 -30.26 15.68
C PHE A 45 5.35 -29.31 15.75
N THR A 46 5.45 -28.15 15.10
CA THR A 46 4.31 -27.26 14.89
C THR A 46 3.79 -27.47 13.47
N LEU A 47 2.50 -27.78 13.34
CA LEU A 47 1.82 -27.75 12.05
C LEU A 47 1.26 -26.35 11.86
N ASP A 48 1.66 -25.72 10.76
CA ASP A 48 1.14 -24.43 10.32
C ASP A 48 0.70 -24.56 8.87
N THR A 49 -0.60 -24.38 8.63
CA THR A 49 -1.22 -24.64 7.33
C THR A 49 -1.78 -23.40 6.66
N SER A 50 -1.60 -22.21 7.23
CA SER A 50 -2.21 -21.00 6.68
C SER A 50 -1.48 -19.72 7.04
N ALA A 51 -1.37 -18.82 6.06
CA ALA A 51 -1.00 -17.43 6.27
C ALA A 51 -2.21 -16.52 6.02
N ALA A 52 -2.39 -15.49 6.85
CA ALA A 52 -3.47 -14.52 6.65
C ALA A 52 -3.09 -13.46 5.60
N ALA A 53 -4.07 -12.96 4.84
CA ALA A 53 -3.84 -11.86 3.89
C ALA A 53 -3.42 -10.58 4.62
N PRO A 54 -2.43 -9.83 4.09
CA PRO A 54 -1.97 -8.60 4.73
C PRO A 54 -2.97 -7.46 4.58
N GLY A 55 -3.09 -6.57 5.57
CA GLY A 55 -3.80 -5.30 5.40
C GLY A 55 -2.93 -4.31 4.62
N VAL A 56 -3.52 -3.57 3.67
CA VAL A 56 -2.81 -2.61 2.80
C VAL A 56 -3.55 -1.27 2.82
N ALA A 57 -2.80 -0.17 3.03
CA ALA A 57 -3.31 1.19 2.94
C ALA A 57 -2.20 2.16 2.52
N LEU A 58 -2.54 3.38 2.12
CA LEU A 58 -1.56 4.46 2.04
C LEU A 58 -1.07 4.83 3.44
N THR A 59 0.23 5.11 3.58
CA THR A 59 0.77 5.69 4.83
C THR A 59 0.18 7.06 5.08
N THR A 60 0.00 7.83 4.00
CA THR A 60 -0.67 9.14 3.99
C THR A 60 -1.47 9.28 2.71
N ASP A 61 -2.79 9.43 2.83
CA ASP A 61 -3.62 9.94 1.75
C ASP A 61 -3.64 11.48 1.86
N SER A 62 -2.95 12.14 0.95
CA SER A 62 -2.61 13.57 1.04
C SER A 62 -3.59 14.44 0.25
N GLY A 63 -3.41 15.76 0.32
CA GLY A 63 -4.32 16.69 -0.37
C GLY A 63 -5.55 17.03 0.47
N SER A 64 -6.67 17.28 -0.20
CA SER A 64 -7.88 17.84 0.43
C SER A 64 -8.77 16.79 1.12
N SER A 65 -8.57 15.52 0.78
CA SER A 65 -9.30 14.38 1.32
C SER A 65 -8.30 13.35 1.84
N ALA A 66 -8.61 12.71 2.96
CA ALA A 66 -7.78 11.68 3.57
C ALA A 66 -8.32 10.25 3.29
N SER A 67 -9.19 10.11 2.29
CA SER A 67 -9.87 8.85 1.98
C SER A 67 -10.31 8.69 0.52
N ASP A 68 -9.82 9.51 -0.41
CA ASP A 68 -10.13 9.43 -1.84
C ASP A 68 -9.04 8.71 -2.65
N HIS A 69 -7.93 8.33 -1.99
CA HIS A 69 -6.80 7.62 -2.58
C HIS A 69 -6.14 8.38 -3.75
N ILE A 70 -6.10 9.70 -3.65
CA ILE A 70 -5.36 10.58 -4.57
C ILE A 70 -4.30 11.26 -3.72
N THR A 71 -3.02 10.94 -3.95
CA THR A 71 -1.95 11.34 -3.05
C THR A 71 -0.69 11.73 -3.80
N ASN A 72 0.11 12.63 -3.22
CA ASN A 72 1.49 12.88 -3.63
C ASN A 72 2.53 11.98 -2.91
N VAL A 73 2.06 11.04 -2.06
CA VAL A 73 2.90 10.09 -1.32
C VAL A 73 2.52 8.65 -1.67
N GLY A 74 3.30 8.01 -2.55
CA GLY A 74 3.05 6.63 -2.99
C GLY A 74 3.53 5.51 -2.05
N THR A 75 3.67 5.78 -0.75
CA THR A 75 4.15 4.77 0.21
C THR A 75 2.98 4.01 0.84
N LEU A 76 3.07 2.68 0.86
CA LEU A 76 2.08 1.82 1.48
C LEU A 76 2.46 1.48 2.93
N ASN A 77 1.45 1.42 3.79
CA ASN A 77 1.54 0.85 5.12
C ASN A 77 0.91 -0.56 5.10
N LEU A 78 1.68 -1.54 5.58
CA LEU A 78 1.25 -2.94 5.64
C LEU A 78 1.01 -3.37 7.09
N THR A 79 -0.03 -4.17 7.30
CA THR A 79 -0.40 -4.69 8.63
C THR A 79 -0.70 -6.18 8.57
N GLY A 80 -0.63 -6.85 9.72
CA GLY A 80 -0.87 -8.30 9.78
C GLY A 80 0.23 -9.14 9.15
N ILE A 81 1.42 -8.57 8.92
CA ILE A 81 2.58 -9.33 8.44
C ILE A 81 3.08 -10.24 9.57
N GLU A 82 3.14 -11.53 9.30
CA GLU A 82 3.63 -12.52 10.23
C GLU A 82 5.14 -12.37 10.44
N THR A 83 5.62 -12.72 11.64
CA THR A 83 7.05 -12.56 11.95
C THR A 83 7.88 -13.47 11.08
N GLY A 84 8.79 -12.89 10.29
CA GLY A 84 9.65 -13.62 9.37
C GLY A 84 9.01 -13.97 8.03
N ALA A 85 7.77 -13.54 7.77
CA ALA A 85 7.13 -13.69 6.48
C ALA A 85 7.82 -12.82 5.41
N THR A 86 7.78 -13.29 4.16
CA THR A 86 8.18 -12.52 2.98
C THR A 86 6.96 -11.86 2.38
N VAL A 87 7.03 -10.54 2.19
CA VAL A 87 5.98 -9.77 1.50
C VAL A 87 6.31 -9.68 0.01
N GLU A 88 5.29 -9.86 -0.82
CA GLU A 88 5.38 -9.74 -2.27
C GLU A 88 4.26 -8.85 -2.83
N TYR A 89 4.57 -8.15 -3.91
CA TYR A 89 3.70 -7.19 -4.59
C TYR A 89 3.54 -7.58 -6.06
N SER A 90 2.33 -7.41 -6.59
CA SER A 90 2.01 -7.57 -8.01
C SER A 90 1.29 -6.33 -8.53
N ILE A 91 1.63 -5.91 -9.76
CA ILE A 91 1.01 -4.78 -10.47
C ILE A 91 0.36 -5.21 -11.80
N ASP A 92 0.26 -6.53 -12.02
CA ASP A 92 -0.21 -7.14 -13.26
C ASP A 92 -1.34 -8.15 -13.00
N GLY A 93 -2.11 -7.95 -11.93
CA GLY A 93 -3.23 -8.82 -11.58
C GLY A 93 -2.81 -10.19 -11.05
N GLY A 94 -1.64 -10.29 -10.43
CA GLY A 94 -1.13 -11.49 -9.79
C GLY A 94 -0.31 -12.41 -10.71
N HIS A 95 0.07 -11.95 -11.91
CA HIS A 95 0.89 -12.73 -12.84
C HIS A 95 2.36 -12.77 -12.42
N THR A 96 2.91 -11.65 -11.94
CA THR A 96 4.27 -11.55 -11.41
C THR A 96 4.28 -10.94 -10.01
N TRP A 97 5.24 -11.40 -9.19
CA TRP A 97 5.38 -11.05 -7.79
C TRP A 97 6.82 -10.62 -7.52
N ASN A 98 6.98 -9.46 -6.86
CA ASN A 98 8.28 -8.87 -6.54
C ASN A 98 8.33 -8.54 -5.05
N THR A 99 9.51 -8.56 -4.44
CA THR A 99 9.69 -8.21 -3.01
C THR A 99 9.80 -6.70 -2.75
N SER A 100 9.64 -5.90 -3.80
CA SER A 100 9.65 -4.44 -3.74
C SER A 100 8.52 -3.86 -4.58
N PHE A 101 7.95 -2.76 -4.11
CA PHE A 101 6.99 -1.95 -4.85
C PHE A 101 7.44 -0.49 -4.85
N SER A 102 7.35 0.14 -6.02
CA SER A 102 7.53 1.57 -6.20
C SER A 102 6.34 2.10 -6.97
N ALA A 103 5.62 3.04 -6.36
CA ALA A 103 4.50 3.70 -7.02
C ALA A 103 4.98 4.49 -8.25
N THR A 104 4.14 4.54 -9.28
CA THR A 104 4.37 5.35 -10.48
C THR A 104 3.30 6.43 -10.58
N GLU A 105 3.64 7.54 -11.22
CA GLU A 105 2.67 8.61 -11.49
C GLU A 105 1.41 8.07 -12.18
N GLY A 106 0.24 8.52 -11.76
CA GLY A 106 -1.06 8.05 -12.21
C GLY A 106 -1.59 6.86 -11.38
N LEU A 107 -2.42 6.03 -12.02
CA LEU A 107 -3.11 4.90 -11.38
C LEU A 107 -2.13 3.78 -11.02
N ASN A 108 -2.20 3.32 -9.78
CA ASN A 108 -1.47 2.17 -9.26
C ASN A 108 -2.48 1.12 -8.75
N ASP A 109 -2.64 0.04 -9.49
CA ASP A 109 -3.38 -1.15 -9.05
C ASP A 109 -2.38 -2.18 -8.52
N VAL A 110 -2.36 -2.38 -7.20
CA VAL A 110 -1.40 -3.27 -6.54
C VAL A 110 -2.10 -4.38 -5.78
N GLN A 111 -1.56 -5.58 -5.87
CA GLN A 111 -1.91 -6.71 -5.02
C GLN A 111 -0.75 -7.02 -4.10
N VAL A 112 -1.02 -7.27 -2.82
CA VAL A 112 0.00 -7.60 -1.82
C VAL A 112 -0.35 -8.92 -1.16
N ARG A 113 0.63 -9.82 -1.06
CA ARG A 113 0.51 -11.08 -0.32
C ARG A 113 1.73 -11.26 0.57
N GLN A 114 1.63 -12.20 1.50
CA GLN A 114 2.76 -12.69 2.27
C GLN A 114 2.88 -14.21 2.20
N THR A 115 4.11 -14.71 2.33
CA THR A 115 4.43 -16.12 2.55
C THR A 115 5.13 -16.27 3.90
N ASP A 116 4.56 -17.08 4.80
CA ASP A 116 5.06 -17.27 6.18
C ASP A 116 6.34 -18.14 6.25
N ILE A 117 6.78 -18.46 7.48
CA ILE A 117 7.97 -19.30 7.72
C ILE A 117 7.72 -20.78 7.37
N ALA A 118 6.48 -21.26 7.47
CA ALA A 118 6.09 -22.61 7.11
C ALA A 118 5.95 -22.79 5.58
N GLY A 119 5.93 -21.68 4.83
CA GLY A 119 5.80 -21.65 3.38
C GLY A 119 4.36 -21.50 2.90
N ASN A 120 3.41 -21.15 3.77
CA ASN A 120 2.04 -20.89 3.34
C ASN A 120 1.95 -19.51 2.72
N THR A 121 1.43 -19.43 1.50
CA THR A 121 1.13 -18.16 0.83
C THR A 121 -0.31 -17.76 1.09
N SER A 122 -0.51 -16.54 1.58
CA SER A 122 -1.82 -15.94 1.80
C SER A 122 -2.56 -15.59 0.50
N ASP A 123 -3.88 -15.42 0.60
CA ASP A 123 -4.64 -14.73 -0.44
C ASP A 123 -4.15 -13.28 -0.60
N PRO A 124 -4.19 -12.72 -1.82
CA PRO A 124 -3.72 -11.35 -2.05
C PRO A 124 -4.76 -10.30 -1.65
N THR A 125 -4.30 -9.23 -1.02
CA THR A 125 -5.09 -8.01 -0.79
C THR A 125 -4.89 -7.05 -1.95
N SER A 126 -5.98 -6.65 -2.62
CA SER A 126 -5.94 -5.65 -3.69
C SER A 126 -6.13 -4.24 -3.13
N PHE A 127 -5.34 -3.28 -3.61
CA PHE A 127 -5.40 -1.87 -3.25
C PHE A 127 -5.14 -1.00 -4.48
N SER A 128 -5.87 0.11 -4.62
CA SER A 128 -5.76 1.01 -5.79
C SER A 128 -5.72 2.46 -5.33
N PHE A 129 -4.80 3.23 -5.90
CA PHE A 129 -4.65 4.65 -5.64
C PHE A 129 -4.05 5.39 -6.84
N THR A 130 -4.23 6.70 -6.88
CA THR A 130 -3.60 7.59 -7.87
C THR A 130 -2.45 8.34 -7.19
N LEU A 131 -1.24 8.21 -7.75
CA LEU A 131 -0.12 9.06 -7.39
C LEU A 131 -0.14 10.30 -8.28
N ASP A 132 -0.27 11.46 -7.65
CA ASP A 132 -0.17 12.76 -8.31
C ASP A 132 0.92 13.59 -7.61
N THR A 133 2.07 13.72 -8.24
CA THR A 133 3.22 14.45 -7.69
C THR A 133 3.48 15.78 -8.37
N SER A 134 2.63 16.19 -9.32
CA SER A 134 2.89 17.38 -10.13
C SER A 134 1.63 18.19 -10.39
N ALA A 135 1.69 19.48 -10.06
CA ALA A 135 0.70 20.45 -10.52
C ALA A 135 1.27 21.23 -11.72
N ALA A 136 0.49 21.34 -12.79
CA ALA A 136 0.85 22.17 -13.93
C ALA A 136 0.74 23.67 -13.58
N ALA A 137 1.71 24.47 -14.02
CA ALA A 137 1.66 25.92 -13.83
C ALA A 137 0.48 26.52 -14.64
N PRO A 138 -0.31 27.44 -14.05
CA PRO A 138 -1.37 28.10 -14.78
C PRO A 138 -0.79 29.09 -15.80
N GLY A 139 -1.50 29.27 -16.92
CA GLY A 139 -1.25 30.36 -17.85
C GLY A 139 -1.93 31.64 -17.37
N VAL A 140 -1.21 32.76 -17.41
CA VAL A 140 -1.69 34.10 -17.04
C VAL A 140 -1.70 35.00 -18.27
N ALA A 141 -2.79 35.75 -18.47
CA ALA A 141 -2.88 36.83 -19.43
C ALA A 141 -3.80 37.94 -18.94
N LEU A 142 -3.69 39.15 -19.49
CA LEU A 142 -4.75 40.15 -19.34
C LEU A 142 -6.04 39.64 -20.00
N THR A 143 -7.19 39.84 -19.36
CA THR A 143 -8.49 39.57 -20.01
C THR A 143 -8.67 40.46 -21.24
N THR A 144 -8.14 41.68 -21.19
CA THR A 144 -8.11 42.63 -22.29
C THR A 144 -6.90 43.54 -22.09
N ASP A 145 -6.00 43.57 -23.07
CA ASP A 145 -4.95 44.57 -23.14
C ASP A 145 -5.52 45.83 -23.81
N SER A 146 -6.06 46.73 -22.99
CA SER A 146 -6.84 47.85 -23.49
C SER A 146 -5.94 49.04 -23.81
N GLY A 147 -5.79 49.35 -25.09
CA GLY A 147 -4.97 50.49 -25.48
C GLY A 147 -4.89 50.61 -26.99
N SER A 148 -3.89 51.35 -27.44
CA SER A 148 -3.59 51.46 -28.87
C SER A 148 -2.91 50.20 -29.42
N SER A 149 -2.33 49.38 -28.55
CA SER A 149 -1.73 48.08 -28.84
C SER A 149 -2.43 47.02 -28.00
N ALA A 150 -2.52 45.79 -28.53
CA ALA A 150 -3.18 44.66 -27.90
C ALA A 150 -2.18 43.61 -27.36
N SER A 151 -0.90 43.99 -27.29
CA SER A 151 0.19 43.09 -26.90
C SER A 151 1.35 43.81 -26.19
N ASP A 152 1.17 45.05 -25.75
CA ASP A 152 2.18 45.81 -25.01
C ASP A 152 1.95 45.79 -23.50
N HIS A 153 0.87 45.14 -23.05
CA HIS A 153 0.48 44.96 -21.65
C HIS A 153 0.20 46.29 -20.92
N VAL A 154 -0.24 47.30 -21.66
CA VAL A 154 -0.66 48.60 -21.13
C VAL A 154 -2.18 48.69 -21.19
N THR A 155 -2.84 48.51 -20.04
CA THR A 155 -4.30 48.39 -19.94
C THR A 155 -4.91 49.31 -18.88
N ASN A 156 -6.19 49.65 -19.05
CA ASN A 156 -7.05 50.25 -18.02
C ASN A 156 -7.98 49.20 -17.38
N VAL A 157 -7.90 47.94 -17.83
CA VAL A 157 -8.64 46.79 -17.32
C VAL A 157 -7.68 45.86 -16.58
N GLY A 158 -7.63 45.96 -15.25
CA GLY A 158 -6.69 45.23 -14.40
C GLY A 158 -7.10 43.79 -14.05
N THR A 159 -7.88 43.12 -14.89
CA THR A 159 -8.32 41.73 -14.65
C THR A 159 -7.46 40.74 -15.42
N LEU A 160 -7.10 39.64 -14.75
CA LEU A 160 -6.33 38.54 -15.33
C LEU A 160 -7.26 37.39 -15.73
N ASN A 161 -6.95 36.78 -16.86
CA ASN A 161 -7.50 35.51 -17.29
C ASN A 161 -6.50 34.40 -16.95
N LEU A 162 -6.98 33.38 -16.22
CA LEU A 162 -6.19 32.21 -15.87
C LEU A 162 -6.62 31.01 -16.70
N THR A 163 -5.66 30.22 -17.14
CA THR A 163 -5.90 29.01 -17.93
C THR A 163 -5.06 27.86 -17.37
N GLY A 164 -5.47 26.62 -17.62
CA GLY A 164 -4.73 25.43 -17.17
C GLY A 164 -4.72 25.20 -15.65
N VAL A 165 -5.58 25.90 -14.90
CA VAL A 165 -5.76 25.65 -13.45
C VAL A 165 -6.46 24.31 -13.27
N GLU A 166 -5.84 23.41 -12.52
CA GLU A 166 -6.41 22.10 -12.19
C GLU A 166 -7.69 22.23 -11.36
N THR A 167 -8.60 21.27 -11.53
CA THR A 167 -9.87 21.30 -10.79
C THR A 167 -9.60 21.14 -9.30
N GLY A 168 -10.08 22.09 -8.50
CA GLY A 168 -9.87 22.10 -7.05
C GLY A 168 -8.53 22.69 -6.61
N ALA A 169 -7.66 23.11 -7.53
CA ALA A 169 -6.42 23.80 -7.17
C ALA A 169 -6.70 25.17 -6.52
N THR A 170 -5.85 25.54 -5.57
CA THR A 170 -5.84 26.89 -5.01
C THR A 170 -4.95 27.77 -5.90
N VAL A 171 -5.50 28.91 -6.33
CA VAL A 171 -4.75 29.92 -7.08
C VAL A 171 -4.33 31.02 -6.11
N GLU A 172 -3.06 31.39 -6.16
CA GLU A 172 -2.49 32.48 -5.40
C GLU A 172 -1.69 33.42 -6.31
N TYR A 173 -1.62 34.68 -5.93
CA TYR A 173 -0.96 35.76 -6.66
C TYR A 173 0.06 36.44 -5.74
N SER A 174 1.19 36.86 -6.29
CA SER A 174 2.23 37.59 -5.55
C SER A 174 2.68 38.82 -6.31
N THR A 175 2.61 40.00 -5.70
CA THR A 175 3.05 41.25 -6.35
C THR A 175 4.38 41.78 -5.84
N ASP A 176 5.12 40.95 -5.10
CA ASP A 176 6.38 41.31 -4.45
C ASP A 176 7.49 40.29 -4.74
N GLY A 177 7.41 39.62 -5.90
CA GLY A 177 8.43 38.65 -6.33
C GLY A 177 8.39 37.32 -5.57
N GLY A 178 7.21 36.92 -5.09
CA GLY A 178 7.00 35.64 -4.40
C GLY A 178 7.21 35.70 -2.88
N HIS A 179 7.33 36.89 -2.29
CA HIS A 179 7.50 37.02 -0.83
C HIS A 179 6.18 36.85 -0.08
N THR A 180 5.08 37.38 -0.62
CA THR A 180 3.73 37.18 -0.08
C THR A 180 2.78 36.69 -1.16
N TRP A 181 1.85 35.83 -0.77
CA TRP A 181 0.88 35.18 -1.64
C TRP A 181 -0.53 35.45 -1.12
N ASN A 182 -1.44 35.79 -2.04
CA ASN A 182 -2.84 36.08 -1.73
C ASN A 182 -3.74 35.33 -2.70
N THR A 183 -4.90 34.85 -2.23
CA THR A 183 -5.91 34.16 -3.07
C THR A 183 -6.74 35.12 -3.92
N SER A 184 -6.42 36.42 -3.90
CA SER A 184 -7.05 37.45 -4.71
C SER A 184 -6.01 38.43 -5.24
N PHE A 185 -6.21 38.90 -6.46
CA PHE A 185 -5.41 39.95 -7.07
C PHE A 185 -6.26 41.20 -7.31
N ASN A 186 -5.74 42.36 -6.94
CA ASN A 186 -6.32 43.66 -7.27
C ASN A 186 -5.23 44.51 -7.92
N ALA A 187 -5.40 44.86 -9.20
CA ALA A 187 -4.46 45.72 -9.89
C ALA A 187 -4.43 47.12 -9.24
N VAL A 188 -3.23 47.70 -9.16
CA VAL A 188 -3.00 49.08 -8.73
C VAL A 188 -2.52 49.94 -9.90
N GLU A 189 -2.59 51.26 -9.75
CA GLU A 189 -2.04 52.16 -10.76
C GLU A 189 -0.52 51.99 -10.88
N GLY A 190 -0.02 51.90 -12.12
CA GLY A 190 1.39 51.70 -12.43
C GLY A 190 1.72 50.24 -12.80
N LEU A 191 2.99 49.88 -12.64
CA LEU A 191 3.46 48.52 -12.93
C LEU A 191 2.93 47.54 -11.88
N ASN A 192 2.27 46.49 -12.34
CA ASN A 192 1.88 45.34 -11.52
C ASN A 192 2.75 44.17 -11.99
N ASP A 193 3.59 43.66 -11.10
CA ASP A 193 4.34 42.41 -11.28
C ASP A 193 3.52 41.32 -10.57
N VAL A 194 3.21 40.18 -11.19
CA VAL A 194 2.32 39.14 -10.62
C VAL A 194 2.85 37.74 -10.87
#